data_AF-A0A8H4TQI0-F1
#
_entry.id   AF-A0A8H4TQI0-F1
#
_cell.length_a   1.000
_cell.length_b   1.000
_cell.length_c   1.000
_cell.angle_alpha   90.00
_cell.angle_beta   90.00
_cell.angle_gamma   90.00
#
_symmetry.space_group_name_H-M   'P 1'
#
loop_
_entity.id
_entity.type
_entity.pdbx_description
1 polymer ?
#
loop_
_entity_poly.entity_id
_entity_poly.type
_entity_poly.pdbx_seq_one_letter_code
_entity_poly.pdbx_strand_id
1 'polypeptide(L)'
;MRFELPFSAVLAFASAANGLDISKKKDSDPSVWTKETHSKATRDTQHWNRPEKRQAGWNPPSNLVTPLKQVWDHQVSTYSNGLYGFRNYGWDQIRATSGSINVCVRWESSTPVTEAQRNQIATVYNQQYQKWFQWVYGYDGFPYSNIKINVVGWAVRDRSLLQGSTSGIDVYTDRDGEGAPQCAPACGRFFHQNGDYSQCPGGASRHYDQSLWLTDGFGGGAGGDWGQRMGREYFMGSITQPNMQILLHEMGHTFGLDDFYDWTPSGVTNFIMLAGSSSSITDFDGWMFRNWWYELKRNRGW
;
A
#
# COMPACT_ATOMS: atom_id res chain seq x y z
N MET A 1 8.80 12.61 60.99
CA MET A 1 8.10 13.00 59.74
C MET A 1 9.01 12.71 58.57
N ARG A 2 8.76 11.62 57.85
CA ARG A 2 9.34 11.35 56.53
C ARG A 2 8.14 11.28 55.58
N PHE A 3 8.04 12.24 54.67
CA PHE A 3 7.04 12.23 53.62
C PHE A 3 7.61 11.45 52.44
N GLU A 4 7.00 10.31 52.15
CA GLU A 4 7.20 9.58 50.90
C GLU A 4 6.43 10.33 49.79
N LEU A 5 7.10 10.61 48.68
CA LEU A 5 6.50 11.13 47.45
C LEU A 5 5.89 9.94 46.68
N PRO A 6 4.64 10.02 46.19
CA PRO A 6 4.09 8.96 45.36
C PRO A 6 4.69 9.03 43.95
N PHE A 7 5.12 7.87 43.47
CA PHE A 7 5.43 7.62 42.07
C PHE A 7 4.24 8.08 41.21
N SER A 8 4.47 9.10 40.37
CA SER A 8 3.54 9.46 39.30
C SER A 8 3.59 8.39 38.24
N ALA A 9 2.49 7.65 38.09
CA ALA A 9 2.29 6.71 37.00
C ALA A 9 2.27 7.48 35.67
N VAL A 10 3.27 7.26 34.83
CA VAL A 10 3.24 7.68 33.42
C VAL A 10 2.22 6.77 32.73
N LEU A 11 1.01 7.31 32.49
CA LEU A 11 0.06 6.70 31.55
C LEU A 11 0.69 6.78 30.16
N ALA A 12 1.22 5.65 29.67
CA ALA A 12 1.46 5.49 28.25
C ALA A 12 0.11 5.48 27.54
N PHE A 13 -0.25 6.59 26.87
CA PHE A 13 -1.32 6.57 25.87
C PHE A 13 -0.82 5.71 24.71
N ALA A 14 -1.14 4.42 24.73
CA ALA A 14 -1.10 3.60 23.53
C ALA A 14 -2.17 4.18 22.59
N SER A 15 -1.75 4.90 21.54
CA SER A 15 -2.61 5.18 20.41
C SER A 15 -3.11 3.84 19.87
N ALA A 16 -4.41 3.57 20.02
CA ALA A 16 -5.02 2.42 19.38
C ALA A 16 -4.89 2.61 17.87
N ALA A 17 -3.95 1.90 17.25
CA ALA A 17 -3.86 1.81 15.80
C ALA A 17 -5.13 1.12 15.31
N ASN A 18 -6.06 1.88 14.75
CA ASN A 18 -7.23 1.35 14.08
C ASN A 18 -6.90 1.33 12.60
N GLY A 19 -6.67 0.15 12.03
CA GLY A 19 -6.64 -0.04 10.58
C GLY A 19 -8.06 -0.21 10.05
N LEU A 20 -8.33 0.25 8.83
CA LEU A 20 -9.53 -0.15 8.11
C LEU A 20 -9.19 -1.40 7.28
N ASP A 21 -9.78 -2.53 7.63
CA ASP A 21 -9.53 -3.82 6.97
C ASP A 21 -10.31 -3.89 5.64
N ILE A 22 -9.62 -3.63 4.53
CA ILE A 22 -10.19 -3.60 3.18
C ILE A 22 -9.72 -4.81 2.36
N SER A 23 -8.53 -5.32 2.65
CA SER A 23 -8.06 -6.62 2.17
C SER A 23 -8.74 -7.72 2.99
N LYS A 24 -9.18 -8.79 2.34
CA LYS A 24 -9.75 -9.96 2.99
C LYS A 24 -8.65 -11.00 3.15
N LYS A 25 -8.74 -11.81 4.21
CA LYS A 25 -7.80 -12.92 4.48
C LYS A 25 -7.62 -13.90 3.31
N LYS A 26 -8.52 -13.91 2.33
CA LYS A 26 -8.46 -14.74 1.12
C LYS A 26 -7.25 -14.41 0.24
N ASP A 27 -6.72 -13.18 0.27
CA ASP A 27 -5.52 -12.79 -0.51
C ASP A 27 -4.28 -13.59 -0.11
N SER A 28 -4.23 -14.04 1.16
CA SER A 28 -3.12 -14.83 1.70
C SER A 28 -3.13 -16.29 1.22
N ASP A 29 -4.21 -16.75 0.59
CA ASP A 29 -4.32 -18.09 0.02
C ASP A 29 -3.73 -18.12 -1.39
N PRO A 30 -2.62 -18.84 -1.66
CA PRO A 30 -2.02 -18.91 -2.99
C PRO A 30 -2.99 -19.37 -4.09
N SER A 31 -4.04 -20.12 -3.76
CA SER A 31 -4.97 -20.67 -4.76
C SER A 31 -5.76 -19.60 -5.51
N VAL A 32 -6.02 -18.43 -4.91
CA VAL A 32 -6.77 -17.35 -5.58
C VAL A 32 -5.96 -16.74 -6.72
N TRP A 33 -4.64 -16.82 -6.66
CA TRP A 33 -3.71 -16.26 -7.64
C TRP A 33 -3.45 -17.18 -8.84
N THR A 34 -3.93 -18.42 -8.80
CA THR A 34 -3.71 -19.42 -9.87
C THR A 34 -4.76 -19.40 -10.98
N LYS A 35 -5.80 -18.57 -10.86
CA LYS A 35 -6.90 -18.47 -11.84
C LYS A 35 -6.51 -17.62 -13.06
N GLU A 36 -5.45 -18.00 -13.77
CA GLU A 36 -5.22 -17.46 -15.11
C GLU A 36 -6.27 -18.06 -16.08
N THR A 37 -7.40 -17.37 -16.26
CA THR A 37 -8.11 -17.49 -17.52
C THR A 37 -7.30 -16.71 -18.54
N HIS A 38 -6.69 -17.43 -19.49
CA HIS A 38 -5.97 -16.86 -20.63
C HIS A 38 -6.88 -15.94 -21.47
N SER A 39 -7.06 -14.72 -21.00
CA SER A 39 -7.59 -13.63 -21.78
C SER A 39 -6.44 -13.23 -22.71
N LYS A 40 -6.53 -13.62 -23.98
CA LYS A 40 -5.64 -13.10 -25.02
C LYS A 40 -5.52 -11.59 -24.82
N ALA A 41 -4.31 -11.11 -24.53
CA ALA A 41 -4.02 -9.70 -24.50
C ALA A 41 -4.47 -9.12 -25.85
N THR A 42 -5.66 -8.49 -25.86
CA THR A 42 -6.08 -7.69 -27.00
C THR A 42 -5.04 -6.57 -27.08
N ARG A 43 -4.42 -6.45 -28.25
CA ARG A 43 -3.33 -5.52 -28.57
C ARG A 43 -3.72 -4.03 -28.51
N ASP A 44 -4.70 -3.64 -27.68
CA ASP A 44 -5.42 -2.38 -27.88
C ASP A 44 -5.62 -1.51 -26.63
N THR A 45 -4.76 -1.64 -25.60
CA THR A 45 -4.86 -0.80 -24.38
C THR A 45 -3.67 0.12 -24.13
N GLN A 46 -2.66 0.14 -24.99
CA GLN A 46 -1.48 1.00 -24.78
C GLN A 46 -1.75 2.51 -24.92
N HIS A 47 -2.91 2.93 -25.44
CA HIS A 47 -3.18 4.34 -25.75
C HIS A 47 -4.10 5.07 -24.75
N TRP A 48 -4.70 4.41 -23.75
CA TRP A 48 -5.72 5.05 -22.91
C TRP A 48 -5.23 5.56 -21.54
N ASN A 49 -4.00 5.23 -21.13
CA ASN A 49 -3.59 5.36 -19.71
C ASN A 49 -2.79 6.61 -19.37
N ARG A 50 -2.67 7.55 -20.31
CA ARG A 50 -2.32 8.93 -20.01
C ARG A 50 -3.42 9.81 -20.57
N PRO A 51 -4.15 10.57 -19.75
CA PRO A 51 -4.94 11.67 -20.29
C PRO A 51 -3.97 12.58 -21.06
N GLU A 52 -4.07 12.61 -22.39
CA GLU A 52 -3.34 13.59 -23.21
C GLU A 52 -3.71 15.02 -22.80
N LYS A 53 -4.83 15.18 -22.09
CA LYS A 53 -5.34 16.43 -21.53
C LYS A 53 -5.72 16.25 -20.07
N ARG A 54 -5.44 17.27 -19.24
CA ARG A 54 -5.96 17.34 -17.87
C ARG A 54 -7.47 17.13 -17.88
N GLN A 55 -7.94 16.19 -17.09
CA GLN A 55 -9.38 15.91 -16.93
C GLN A 55 -9.83 16.47 -15.58
N ALA A 56 -10.99 17.13 -15.55
CA ALA A 56 -11.67 17.53 -14.32
C ALA A 56 -13.00 16.80 -14.19
N GLY A 57 -13.41 16.50 -12.96
CA GLY A 57 -14.69 15.87 -12.66
C GLY A 57 -14.77 14.37 -12.93
N TRP A 58 -15.95 13.81 -12.63
CA TRP A 58 -16.27 12.40 -12.85
C TRP A 58 -16.89 12.21 -14.23
N ASN A 59 -16.13 11.61 -15.14
CA ASN A 59 -16.57 11.31 -16.51
C ASN A 59 -15.86 10.05 -17.04
N PRO A 60 -16.20 8.85 -16.52
CA PRO A 60 -15.67 7.59 -17.02
C PRO A 60 -16.28 7.23 -18.39
N PRO A 61 -15.65 6.32 -19.17
CA PRO A 61 -16.26 5.72 -20.35
C PRO A 61 -17.65 5.16 -20.06
N SER A 62 -18.58 5.30 -21.01
CA SER A 62 -20.00 4.96 -20.81
C SER A 62 -20.22 3.51 -20.38
N ASN A 63 -19.40 2.57 -20.88
CA ASN A 63 -19.44 1.16 -20.50
C ASN A 63 -18.93 0.89 -19.07
N LEU A 64 -18.21 1.83 -18.46
CA LEU A 64 -17.70 1.71 -17.09
C LEU A 64 -18.57 2.45 -16.06
N VAL A 65 -19.47 3.35 -16.47
CA VAL A 65 -20.32 4.14 -15.56
C VAL A 65 -21.09 3.24 -14.57
N THR A 66 -21.82 2.25 -15.09
CA THR A 66 -22.63 1.34 -14.25
C THR A 66 -21.79 0.50 -13.30
N PRO A 67 -20.76 -0.25 -13.75
CA PRO A 67 -19.96 -1.07 -12.83
C PRO A 67 -19.19 -0.22 -11.81
N LEU A 68 -18.69 0.96 -12.16
CA LEU A 68 -18.01 1.85 -11.21
C LEU A 68 -18.98 2.35 -10.13
N LYS A 69 -20.22 2.68 -10.51
CA LYS A 69 -21.25 3.06 -9.52
C LYS A 69 -21.55 1.91 -8.56
N GLN A 70 -21.69 0.68 -9.07
CA GLN A 70 -21.94 -0.50 -8.23
C GLN A 70 -20.82 -0.72 -7.22
N VAL A 71 -19.55 -0.60 -7.64
CA VAL A 71 -18.39 -0.68 -6.74
C VAL A 71 -18.44 0.41 -5.68
N TRP A 72 -18.71 1.66 -6.06
CA TRP A 72 -18.75 2.74 -5.08
C TRP A 72 -19.89 2.61 -4.09
N ASP A 73 -21.09 2.28 -4.56
CA ASP A 73 -22.25 2.03 -3.70
C ASP A 73 -21.95 0.88 -2.71
N HIS A 74 -21.30 -0.19 -3.20
CA HIS A 74 -20.86 -1.30 -2.35
C HIS A 74 -19.86 -0.82 -1.30
N GLN A 75 -18.81 -0.11 -1.70
CA GLN A 75 -17.78 0.45 -0.81
C GLN A 75 -18.40 1.32 0.30
N VAL A 76 -19.29 2.25 -0.07
CA VAL A 76 -19.98 3.13 0.88
C VAL A 76 -20.88 2.32 1.81
N SER A 77 -21.58 1.29 1.32
CA SER A 77 -22.44 0.46 2.16
C SER A 77 -21.64 -0.38 3.17
N THR A 78 -20.60 -1.06 2.71
CA THR A 78 -19.77 -1.99 3.49
C THR A 78 -18.99 -1.26 4.58
N TYR A 79 -18.46 -0.08 4.28
CA TYR A 79 -17.60 0.68 5.20
C TYR A 79 -18.26 1.97 5.71
N SER A 80 -19.58 2.07 5.65
CA SER A 80 -20.38 3.26 6.03
C SER A 80 -20.03 3.83 7.41
N ASN A 81 -19.59 3.00 8.35
CA ASN A 81 -19.23 3.41 9.71
C ASN A 81 -17.83 4.05 9.84
N GLY A 82 -17.03 4.13 8.77
CA GLY A 82 -15.64 4.56 8.90
C GLY A 82 -14.94 5.03 7.63
N LEU A 83 -15.54 4.84 6.44
CA LEU A 83 -14.92 5.17 5.14
C LEU A 83 -14.33 6.58 5.11
N TYR A 84 -15.17 7.59 5.38
CA TYR A 84 -14.73 8.98 5.44
C TYR A 84 -14.16 9.35 6.81
N GLY A 85 -14.32 8.52 7.84
CA GLY A 85 -13.71 8.76 9.15
C GLY A 85 -12.23 8.41 9.18
N PHE A 86 -11.82 7.42 8.40
CA PHE A 86 -10.46 6.89 8.36
C PHE A 86 -9.50 7.86 7.66
N ARG A 87 -8.36 8.14 8.29
CA ARG A 87 -7.41 9.22 7.91
C ARG A 87 -6.01 8.70 7.59
N ASN A 88 -5.89 7.41 7.29
CA ASN A 88 -4.59 6.80 7.00
C ASN A 88 -4.53 6.05 5.66
N TYR A 89 -5.49 6.25 4.75
CA TYR A 89 -5.35 5.74 3.39
C TYR A 89 -4.05 6.26 2.76
N GLY A 90 -3.51 5.56 1.76
CA GLY A 90 -2.40 6.05 0.97
C GLY A 90 -2.62 7.48 0.44
N TRP A 91 -3.88 7.87 0.17
CA TRP A 91 -4.26 9.24 -0.15
C TRP A 91 -3.89 10.25 0.95
N ASP A 92 -4.26 9.95 2.20
CA ASP A 92 -3.92 10.79 3.37
C ASP A 92 -2.41 10.81 3.62
N GLN A 93 -1.73 9.69 3.39
CA GLN A 93 -0.26 9.59 3.52
C GLN A 93 0.44 10.54 2.56
N ILE A 94 0.12 10.47 1.27
CA ILE A 94 0.71 11.34 0.23
C ILE A 94 0.35 12.81 0.47
N ARG A 95 -0.82 13.10 1.03
CA ARG A 95 -1.20 14.47 1.45
C ARG A 95 -0.35 14.95 2.62
N ALA A 96 -0.14 14.13 3.64
CA ALA A 96 0.63 14.48 4.83
C ALA A 96 2.12 14.71 4.52
N THR A 97 2.66 14.01 3.53
CA THR A 97 4.08 14.07 3.14
C THR A 97 4.36 14.98 1.95
N SER A 98 3.33 15.65 1.39
CA SER A 98 3.46 16.49 0.20
C SER A 98 4.02 15.75 -1.03
N GLY A 99 3.56 14.52 -1.28
CA GLY A 99 3.90 13.78 -2.50
C GLY A 99 4.99 12.72 -2.33
N SER A 100 5.17 12.16 -1.13
CA SER A 100 6.08 11.02 -0.94
C SER A 100 5.51 9.93 -0.06
N ILE A 101 6.09 8.74 -0.11
CA ILE A 101 5.80 7.65 0.82
C ILE A 101 7.15 7.06 1.22
N ASN A 102 7.45 7.12 2.51
CA ASN A 102 8.61 6.49 3.11
C ASN A 102 8.26 5.06 3.53
N VAL A 103 9.11 4.11 3.18
CA VAL A 103 8.84 2.69 3.29
C VAL A 103 9.94 2.04 4.12
N CYS A 104 9.55 1.25 5.10
CA CYS A 104 10.47 0.38 5.83
C CYS A 104 10.25 -1.10 5.46
N VAL A 105 11.28 -1.75 4.93
CA VAL A 105 11.21 -3.16 4.53
C VAL A 105 11.38 -4.05 5.75
N ARG A 106 10.44 -4.96 5.99
CA ARG A 106 10.58 -6.06 6.94
C ARG A 106 11.05 -7.31 6.20
N TRP A 107 12.33 -7.64 6.36
CA TRP A 107 12.94 -8.81 5.75
C TRP A 107 12.76 -10.02 6.67
N GLU A 108 11.62 -10.70 6.55
CA GLU A 108 11.24 -11.86 7.34
C GLU A 108 11.86 -13.15 6.75
N SER A 109 13.17 -13.12 6.52
CA SER A 109 13.94 -14.21 5.92
C SER A 109 15.28 -14.40 6.62
N SER A 110 15.85 -15.60 6.53
CA SER A 110 17.25 -15.87 6.89
C SER A 110 18.20 -15.83 5.69
N THR A 111 17.68 -15.59 4.48
CA THR A 111 18.49 -15.44 3.29
C THR A 111 19.21 -14.09 3.31
N PRO A 112 20.54 -14.02 3.12
CA PRO A 112 21.23 -12.74 2.96
C PRO A 112 20.70 -11.94 1.77
N VAL A 113 20.68 -10.62 1.91
CA VAL A 113 20.28 -9.69 0.84
C VAL A 113 21.43 -8.70 0.60
N THR A 114 21.87 -8.63 -0.64
CA THR A 114 22.94 -7.72 -1.08
C THR A 114 22.43 -6.30 -1.26
N GLU A 115 23.33 -5.32 -1.21
CA GLU A 115 23.02 -3.91 -1.52
C GLU A 115 22.38 -3.76 -2.90
N ALA A 116 22.88 -4.46 -3.91
CA ALA A 116 22.31 -4.44 -5.26
C ALA A 116 20.85 -4.94 -5.26
N GLN A 117 20.56 -6.03 -4.54
CA GLN A 117 19.19 -6.53 -4.40
C GLN A 117 18.29 -5.54 -3.65
N ARG A 118 18.77 -4.90 -2.57
CA ARG A 118 18.00 -3.87 -1.86
C ARG A 118 17.67 -2.68 -2.76
N ASN A 119 18.64 -2.22 -3.55
CA ASN A 119 18.44 -1.14 -4.51
C ASN A 119 17.44 -1.53 -5.62
N GLN A 120 17.50 -2.79 -6.07
CA GLN A 120 16.54 -3.32 -7.03
C GLN A 120 15.12 -3.40 -6.44
N ILE A 121 14.97 -3.88 -5.20
CA ILE A 121 13.70 -3.91 -4.48
C ILE A 121 13.10 -2.50 -4.40
N ALA A 122 13.88 -1.51 -3.96
CA ALA A 122 13.43 -0.12 -3.89
C ALA A 122 12.99 0.43 -5.26
N THR A 123 13.76 0.15 -6.30
CA THR A 123 13.48 0.59 -7.67
C THR A 123 12.17 -0.03 -8.18
N VAL A 124 12.03 -1.34 -8.07
CA VAL A 124 10.87 -2.08 -8.59
C VAL A 124 9.62 -1.74 -7.80
N TYR A 125 9.72 -1.63 -6.48
CA TYR A 125 8.60 -1.24 -5.64
C TYR A 125 8.07 0.16 -6.00
N ASN A 126 8.96 1.13 -6.23
CA ASN A 126 8.57 2.43 -6.78
C ASN A 126 7.91 2.29 -8.17
N GLN A 127 8.48 1.50 -9.08
CA GLN A 127 7.91 1.28 -10.42
C GLN A 127 6.50 0.68 -10.39
N GLN A 128 6.22 -0.25 -9.48
CA GLN A 128 4.88 -0.83 -9.33
C GLN A 128 3.88 0.23 -8.84
N TYR A 129 4.25 1.08 -7.88
CA TYR A 129 3.42 2.21 -7.45
C TYR A 129 3.13 3.21 -8.57
N GLN A 130 4.11 3.51 -9.43
CA GLN A 130 3.90 4.44 -10.54
C GLN A 130 2.81 3.97 -11.52
N LYS A 131 2.55 2.65 -11.61
CA LYS A 131 1.46 2.11 -12.43
C LYS A 131 0.07 2.46 -11.90
N TRP A 132 -0.07 2.64 -10.59
CA TRP A 132 -1.26 3.22 -9.98
C TRP A 132 -1.28 4.73 -10.15
N PHE A 133 -0.20 5.43 -9.80
CA PHE A 133 -0.19 6.89 -9.78
C PHE A 133 -0.36 7.58 -11.14
N GLN A 134 0.08 6.95 -12.23
CA GLN A 134 -0.18 7.45 -13.58
C GLN A 134 -1.68 7.70 -13.86
N TRP A 135 -2.58 6.99 -13.17
CA TRP A 135 -4.02 7.17 -13.33
C TRP A 135 -4.53 8.50 -12.78
N VAL A 136 -3.88 9.08 -11.76
CA VAL A 136 -4.33 10.31 -11.11
C VAL A 136 -3.51 11.55 -11.47
N TYR A 137 -2.33 11.39 -12.07
CA TYR A 137 -1.55 12.53 -12.53
C TYR A 137 -2.33 13.36 -13.57
N GLY A 138 -2.57 14.64 -13.23
CA GLY A 138 -3.36 15.55 -14.07
C GLY A 138 -4.88 15.33 -14.04
N TYR A 139 -5.38 14.46 -13.15
CA TYR A 139 -6.80 14.18 -12.98
C TYR A 139 -7.40 14.95 -11.79
N ASP A 140 -8.54 15.59 -12.00
CA ASP A 140 -9.40 16.22 -11.00
C ASP A 140 -8.66 17.07 -9.94
N GLY A 141 -7.71 17.87 -10.41
CA GLY A 141 -6.90 18.75 -9.55
C GLY A 141 -5.96 18.02 -8.60
N PHE A 142 -5.59 16.77 -8.89
CA PHE A 142 -4.55 16.05 -8.15
C PHE A 142 -3.24 16.88 -8.16
N PRO A 143 -2.66 17.18 -6.99
CA PRO A 143 -1.64 18.23 -6.87
C PRO A 143 -0.23 17.78 -7.28
N TYR A 144 -0.02 16.48 -7.48
CA TYR A 144 1.31 15.92 -7.75
C TYR A 144 1.42 15.42 -9.18
N SER A 145 2.61 15.59 -9.77
CA SER A 145 2.97 15.01 -11.07
C SER A 145 3.99 13.87 -10.94
N ASN A 146 4.52 13.65 -9.75
CA ASN A 146 5.42 12.57 -9.40
C ASN A 146 5.40 12.36 -7.89
N ILE A 147 4.92 11.20 -7.45
CA ILE A 147 4.96 10.77 -6.05
C ILE A 147 6.21 9.93 -5.86
N LYS A 148 7.01 10.25 -4.85
CA LYS A 148 8.27 9.56 -4.56
C LYS A 148 8.06 8.43 -3.56
N ILE A 149 8.45 7.22 -3.93
CA ILE A 149 8.52 6.09 -3.01
C ILE A 149 9.97 5.92 -2.56
N ASN A 150 10.23 6.05 -1.26
CA ASN A 150 11.58 5.99 -0.69
C ASN A 150 11.68 4.80 0.26
N VAL A 151 12.60 3.88 0.03
CA VAL A 151 12.96 2.88 1.05
C VAL A 151 13.94 3.52 2.02
N VAL A 152 13.46 3.80 3.24
CA VAL A 152 14.21 4.54 4.26
C VAL A 152 14.73 3.65 5.38
N GLY A 153 14.22 2.43 5.51
CA GLY A 153 14.60 1.53 6.58
C GLY A 153 14.46 0.05 6.24
N TRP A 154 15.18 -0.79 6.98
CA TRP A 154 15.19 -2.24 6.87
C TRP A 154 15.17 -2.86 8.27
N ALA A 155 14.18 -3.71 8.54
CA ALA A 155 14.15 -4.58 9.69
C ALA A 155 14.60 -5.99 9.31
N VAL A 156 15.61 -6.51 10.02
CA VAL A 156 16.19 -7.85 9.81
C VAL A 156 16.37 -8.56 11.14
N ARG A 157 16.33 -9.89 11.13
CA ARG A 157 16.59 -10.69 12.35
C ARG A 157 18.03 -10.60 12.85
N ASP A 158 18.95 -10.30 11.93
CA ASP A 158 20.38 -10.12 12.16
C ASP A 158 20.92 -9.13 11.12
N ARG A 159 21.70 -8.14 11.56
CA ARG A 159 22.34 -7.13 10.69
C ARG A 159 23.23 -7.77 9.64
N SER A 160 23.83 -8.92 9.93
CA SER A 160 24.71 -9.66 9.01
C SER A 160 24.01 -10.08 7.71
N LEU A 161 22.67 -10.16 7.71
CA LEU A 161 21.88 -10.43 6.51
C LEU A 161 21.92 -9.31 5.49
N LEU A 162 22.18 -8.06 5.91
CA LEU A 162 22.33 -6.92 5.01
C LEU A 162 23.78 -6.83 4.53
N GLN A 163 24.07 -7.49 3.40
CA GLN A 163 25.40 -7.45 2.80
C GLN A 163 25.62 -6.13 2.05
N GLY A 164 26.85 -5.61 2.09
CA GLY A 164 27.21 -4.32 1.47
C GLY A 164 26.88 -3.12 2.36
N SER A 165 26.79 -1.93 1.76
CA SER A 165 26.53 -0.69 2.49
C SER A 165 25.09 -0.60 2.98
N THR A 166 24.92 -0.12 4.21
CA THR A 166 23.63 0.29 4.78
C THR A 166 23.56 1.80 5.01
N SER A 167 24.50 2.56 4.43
CA SER A 167 24.50 4.02 4.52
C SER A 167 23.21 4.59 3.92
N GLY A 168 22.58 5.52 4.65
CA GLY A 168 21.37 6.20 4.19
C GLY A 168 20.05 5.48 4.51
N ILE A 169 20.09 4.28 5.09
CA ILE A 169 18.89 3.59 5.59
C ILE A 169 19.00 3.34 7.10
N ASP A 170 17.86 3.37 7.78
CA ASP A 170 17.75 2.86 9.14
C ASP A 170 17.77 1.33 9.15
N VAL A 171 18.53 0.74 10.08
CA VAL A 171 18.58 -0.71 10.24
C VAL A 171 18.08 -1.09 11.62
N TYR A 172 16.96 -1.81 11.64
CA TYR A 172 16.28 -2.30 12.83
C TYR A 172 16.54 -3.80 13.01
N THR A 173 16.69 -4.22 14.26
CA THR A 173 16.85 -5.63 14.66
C THR A 173 15.82 -6.08 15.69
N ASP A 174 14.88 -5.20 16.01
CA ASP A 174 13.80 -5.49 16.94
C ASP A 174 12.84 -6.51 16.32
N ARG A 175 12.03 -7.13 17.17
CA ARG A 175 11.05 -8.13 16.77
C ARG A 175 9.68 -7.76 17.32
N ASP A 176 8.65 -8.10 16.56
CA ASP A 176 7.27 -8.02 17.07
C ASP A 176 6.94 -9.17 18.02
N GLY A 177 5.70 -9.20 18.50
CA GLY A 177 5.20 -10.24 19.41
C GLY A 177 5.23 -11.65 18.83
N GLU A 178 5.33 -11.80 17.51
CA GLU A 178 5.44 -13.09 16.81
C GLU A 178 6.90 -13.46 16.51
N GLY A 179 7.86 -12.62 16.91
CA GLY A 179 9.29 -12.84 16.72
C GLY A 179 9.81 -12.45 15.33
N ALA A 180 8.97 -11.82 14.50
CA ALA A 180 9.34 -11.37 13.16
C ALA A 180 10.08 -10.01 13.23
N PRO A 181 11.13 -9.77 12.42
CA PRO A 181 11.86 -8.49 12.40
C PRO A 181 10.93 -7.31 12.19
N GLN A 182 11.01 -6.28 13.02
CA GLN A 182 10.05 -5.17 13.05
C GLN A 182 10.75 -3.81 12.87
N CYS A 183 10.18 -2.95 12.01
CA CYS A 183 10.55 -1.55 11.93
C CYS A 183 10.06 -0.80 13.17
N ALA A 184 10.80 0.20 13.66
CA ALA A 184 10.47 0.85 14.93
C ALA A 184 9.03 1.41 14.97
N PRO A 185 8.13 0.88 15.85
CA PRO A 185 6.74 1.34 15.91
C PRO A 185 6.61 2.83 16.20
N ALA A 186 7.52 3.38 17.02
CA ALA A 186 7.58 4.80 17.34
C ALA A 186 7.74 5.73 16.10
N CYS A 187 8.20 5.18 14.98
CA CYS A 187 8.41 5.89 13.71
C CYS A 187 7.39 5.53 12.64
N GLY A 188 6.51 4.55 12.88
CA GLY A 188 5.57 4.06 11.89
C GLY A 188 4.28 4.86 11.90
N ARG A 189 3.88 5.40 10.74
CA ARG A 189 2.62 6.14 10.59
C ARG A 189 1.39 5.33 11.00
N PHE A 190 1.39 4.02 10.78
CA PHE A 190 0.33 3.13 11.24
C PHE A 190 0.04 3.28 12.74
N PHE A 191 1.08 3.48 13.56
CA PHE A 191 0.98 3.67 15.01
C PHE A 191 0.74 5.13 15.42
N HIS A 192 1.12 6.06 14.54
CA HIS A 192 1.12 7.52 14.77
C HIS A 192 0.27 8.25 13.72
N GLN A 193 -0.97 7.83 13.53
CA GLN A 193 -1.90 8.42 12.54
C GLN A 193 -2.26 9.88 12.83
N ASN A 194 -2.03 10.34 14.07
CA ASN A 194 -2.15 11.74 14.48
C ASN A 194 -0.96 12.61 14.03
N GLY A 195 0.08 12.02 13.43
CA GLY A 195 1.30 12.72 13.00
C GLY A 195 2.26 13.05 14.14
N ASP A 196 2.05 12.53 15.35
CA ASP A 196 2.97 12.72 16.48
C ASP A 196 4.09 11.70 16.44
N TYR A 197 5.23 12.12 15.90
CA TYR A 197 6.47 11.33 15.86
C TYR A 197 7.48 11.76 16.93
N SER A 198 7.04 12.38 18.04
CA SER A 198 7.93 12.83 19.12
C SER A 198 8.76 11.71 19.74
N GLN A 199 8.26 10.47 19.69
CA GLN A 199 8.94 9.27 20.17
C GLN A 199 9.83 8.60 19.12
N CYS A 200 9.75 9.01 17.85
CA CYS A 200 10.62 8.49 16.80
C CYS A 200 12.03 9.08 16.96
N PRO A 201 13.09 8.25 17.02
CA PRO A 201 14.46 8.75 16.91
C PRO A 201 14.65 9.53 15.60
N GLY A 202 15.01 10.82 15.70
CA GLY A 202 15.08 11.73 14.55
C GLY A 202 13.75 12.37 14.14
N GLY A 203 12.69 12.13 14.93
CA GLY A 203 11.37 12.74 14.82
C GLY A 203 10.68 12.47 13.48
N ALA A 204 9.81 13.39 13.09
CA ALA A 204 9.07 13.30 11.83
C ALA A 204 9.97 13.19 10.58
N SER A 205 11.25 13.60 10.64
CA SER A 205 12.15 13.46 9.49
C SER A 205 12.58 12.01 9.20
N ARG A 206 12.45 11.12 10.20
CA ARG A 206 12.85 9.70 10.13
C ARG A 206 11.68 8.73 10.17
N HIS A 207 10.45 9.23 10.09
CA HIS A 207 9.27 8.36 10.06
C HIS A 207 9.17 7.56 8.75
N TYR A 208 8.45 6.45 8.81
CA TYR A 208 7.99 5.72 7.63
C TYR A 208 6.45 5.68 7.59
N ASP A 209 5.90 5.76 6.39
CA ASP A 209 4.47 5.73 6.11
C ASP A 209 3.95 4.30 6.02
N GLN A 210 4.74 3.43 5.40
CA GLN A 210 4.35 2.06 5.05
C GLN A 210 5.46 1.07 5.34
N SER A 211 5.09 -0.21 5.39
CA SER A 211 6.02 -1.30 5.53
C SER A 211 5.81 -2.36 4.44
N LEU A 212 6.92 -2.79 3.82
CA LEU A 212 6.95 -3.88 2.86
C LEU A 212 7.50 -5.13 3.53
N TRP A 213 6.67 -6.14 3.73
CA TRP A 213 7.06 -7.37 4.41
C TRP A 213 7.34 -8.44 3.36
N LEU A 214 8.58 -8.92 3.33
CA LEU A 214 9.04 -9.98 2.44
C LEU A 214 9.27 -11.22 3.30
N THR A 215 8.27 -12.10 3.32
CA THR A 215 8.18 -13.24 4.25
C THR A 215 8.46 -14.55 3.55
N ASP A 216 9.39 -15.34 4.08
CA ASP A 216 9.66 -16.69 3.56
C ASP A 216 8.41 -17.57 3.66
N GLY A 217 8.03 -18.21 2.55
CA GLY A 217 6.93 -19.17 2.51
C GLY A 217 5.53 -18.58 2.63
N PHE A 218 5.38 -17.25 2.62
CA PHE A 218 4.07 -16.61 2.57
C PHE A 218 3.45 -16.77 1.17
N GLY A 219 2.27 -17.38 1.11
CA GLY A 219 1.71 -17.92 -0.13
C GLY A 219 0.98 -16.91 -1.04
N GLY A 220 0.54 -15.78 -0.50
CA GLY A 220 -0.27 -14.81 -1.23
C GLY A 220 0.15 -13.37 -0.95
N GLY A 221 -0.84 -12.49 -0.83
CA GLY A 221 -0.69 -11.09 -0.47
C GLY A 221 -1.48 -10.73 0.78
N ALA A 222 -1.11 -9.61 1.39
CA ALA A 222 -1.95 -8.86 2.31
C ALA A 222 -1.56 -7.39 2.24
N GLY A 223 -2.54 -6.50 2.24
CA GLY A 223 -2.33 -5.11 1.91
C GLY A 223 -3.29 -4.19 2.65
N GLY A 224 -2.84 -2.97 2.91
CA GLY A 224 -3.67 -1.98 3.59
C GLY A 224 -2.94 -0.67 3.78
N ASP A 225 -3.46 0.16 4.68
CA ASP A 225 -2.86 1.45 5.02
C ASP A 225 -1.42 1.31 5.55
N TRP A 226 -1.12 0.22 6.26
CA TRP A 226 0.20 -0.06 6.81
C TRP A 226 1.25 -0.48 5.76
N GLY A 227 0.85 -0.81 4.52
CA GLY A 227 1.75 -1.28 3.46
C GLY A 227 1.31 -2.62 2.87
N GLN A 228 2.28 -3.48 2.52
CA GLN A 228 2.01 -4.79 1.91
C GLN A 228 2.91 -5.89 2.47
N ARG A 229 2.38 -7.11 2.48
CA ARG A 229 3.10 -8.36 2.76
C ARG A 229 2.91 -9.33 1.62
N MET A 230 3.99 -10.03 1.28
CA MET A 230 3.96 -11.14 0.33
C MET A 230 5.12 -12.10 0.56
N GLY A 231 5.09 -13.23 -0.16
CA GLY A 231 6.20 -14.16 -0.23
C GLY A 231 7.48 -13.49 -0.71
N ARG A 232 8.59 -13.64 0.02
CA ARG A 232 9.91 -13.19 -0.47
C ARG A 232 10.25 -13.90 -1.78
N GLU A 233 9.96 -15.20 -1.88
CA GLU A 233 10.21 -16.00 -3.08
C GLU A 233 9.42 -15.44 -4.27
N TYR A 234 8.15 -15.10 -4.07
CA TYR A 234 7.33 -14.46 -5.08
C TYR A 234 7.90 -13.11 -5.53
N PHE A 235 8.23 -12.23 -4.56
CA PHE A 235 8.74 -10.90 -4.87
C PHE A 235 10.05 -10.99 -5.65
N MET A 236 11.02 -11.74 -5.12
CA MET A 236 12.34 -11.88 -5.72
C MET A 236 12.30 -12.64 -7.04
N GLY A 237 11.41 -13.63 -7.19
CA GLY A 237 11.19 -14.34 -8.46
C GLY A 237 10.51 -13.49 -9.53
N SER A 238 9.71 -12.51 -9.11
CA SER A 238 8.98 -11.61 -10.01
C SER A 238 9.66 -10.24 -10.19
N ILE A 239 10.83 -10.01 -9.58
CA ILE A 239 11.46 -8.68 -9.50
C ILE A 239 11.85 -8.08 -10.86
N THR A 240 11.98 -8.90 -11.90
CA THR A 240 12.25 -8.44 -13.29
C THR A 240 10.98 -8.38 -14.14
N GLN A 241 9.84 -8.79 -13.62
CA GLN A 241 8.59 -8.80 -14.36
C GLN A 241 8.03 -7.38 -14.46
N PRO A 242 7.42 -7.03 -15.60
CA PRO A 242 6.84 -5.71 -15.77
C PRO A 242 5.71 -5.46 -14.77
N ASN A 243 4.91 -6.48 -14.43
CA ASN A 243 3.81 -6.41 -13.49
C ASN A 243 3.98 -7.48 -12.42
N MET A 244 3.92 -7.09 -11.15
CA MET A 244 3.90 -8.01 -10.01
C MET A 244 2.46 -8.08 -9.51
N GLN A 245 1.66 -9.00 -10.07
CA GLN A 245 0.22 -9.10 -9.86
C GLN A 245 -0.22 -8.96 -8.39
N ILE A 246 0.33 -9.77 -7.48
CA ILE A 246 -0.02 -9.75 -6.05
C ILE A 246 0.29 -8.37 -5.48
N LEU A 247 1.50 -7.86 -5.70
CA LEU A 247 1.91 -6.55 -5.20
C LEU A 247 1.01 -5.43 -5.74
N LEU A 248 0.63 -5.46 -7.02
CA LEU A 248 -0.26 -4.45 -7.60
C LEU A 248 -1.65 -4.48 -6.97
N HIS A 249 -2.18 -5.67 -6.69
CA HIS A 249 -3.44 -5.83 -5.97
C HIS A 249 -3.35 -5.28 -4.54
N GLU A 250 -2.33 -5.69 -3.78
CA GLU A 250 -2.16 -5.24 -2.38
C GLU A 250 -1.93 -3.72 -2.28
N MET A 251 -1.25 -3.12 -3.26
CA MET A 251 -1.15 -1.66 -3.37
C MET A 251 -2.51 -0.98 -3.57
N GLY A 252 -3.47 -1.64 -4.24
CA GLY A 252 -4.83 -1.15 -4.40
C GLY A 252 -5.53 -0.96 -3.04
N HIS A 253 -5.41 -1.93 -2.13
CA HIS A 253 -5.97 -1.85 -0.78
C HIS A 253 -5.42 -0.68 0.04
N THR A 254 -4.14 -0.36 -0.12
CA THR A 254 -3.53 0.84 0.49
C THR A 254 -4.29 2.12 0.13
N PHE A 255 -4.91 2.18 -1.05
CA PHE A 255 -5.70 3.31 -1.52
C PHE A 255 -7.22 3.11 -1.42
N GLY A 256 -7.64 2.09 -0.67
CA GLY A 256 -9.04 1.84 -0.35
C GLY A 256 -9.79 0.97 -1.36
N LEU A 257 -9.13 0.43 -2.39
CA LEU A 257 -9.82 -0.46 -3.33
C LEU A 257 -10.26 -1.75 -2.62
N ASP A 258 -11.51 -2.14 -2.85
CA ASP A 258 -12.12 -3.33 -2.24
C ASP A 258 -11.62 -4.63 -2.88
N ASP A 259 -11.96 -5.70 -2.19
CA ASP A 259 -11.65 -7.07 -2.52
C ASP A 259 -12.86 -7.83 -3.08
N PHE A 260 -12.69 -8.44 -4.25
CA PHE A 260 -13.80 -9.01 -5.03
C PHE A 260 -13.78 -10.53 -5.02
N TYR A 261 -14.40 -11.15 -4.01
CA TYR A 261 -14.47 -12.61 -3.90
C TYR A 261 -15.86 -13.20 -4.08
N ASP A 262 -16.87 -12.49 -3.59
CA ASP A 262 -18.23 -13.01 -3.45
C ASP A 262 -19.21 -12.33 -4.42
N TRP A 263 -18.72 -11.33 -5.18
CA TRP A 263 -19.48 -10.60 -6.17
C TRP A 263 -18.55 -9.95 -7.20
N THR A 264 -19.11 -9.59 -8.36
CA THR A 264 -18.43 -8.77 -9.39
C THR A 264 -19.40 -7.75 -9.96
N PRO A 265 -18.91 -6.55 -10.36
CA PRO A 265 -19.76 -5.55 -10.98
C PRO A 265 -20.17 -5.98 -12.40
N SER A 266 -21.32 -5.49 -12.84
CA SER A 266 -21.94 -5.90 -14.10
C SER A 266 -21.06 -5.56 -15.32
N GLY A 267 -20.80 -6.55 -16.16
CA GLY A 267 -20.08 -6.36 -17.43
C GLY A 267 -18.56 -6.24 -17.31
N VAL A 268 -17.99 -6.47 -16.12
CA VAL A 268 -16.53 -6.50 -15.91
C VAL A 268 -16.13 -7.81 -15.23
N THR A 269 -15.25 -8.57 -15.87
CA THR A 269 -14.89 -9.92 -15.39
C THR A 269 -13.40 -10.11 -15.11
N ASN A 270 -12.55 -9.16 -15.53
CA ASN A 270 -11.10 -9.25 -15.36
C ASN A 270 -10.55 -7.88 -14.96
N PHE A 271 -9.99 -7.78 -13.76
CA PHE A 271 -9.40 -6.55 -13.21
C PHE A 271 -8.52 -6.90 -12.00
N ILE A 272 -7.52 -6.09 -11.66
CA ILE A 272 -6.48 -6.47 -10.70
C ILE A 272 -7.05 -6.74 -9.30
N MET A 273 -8.08 -6.00 -8.89
CA MET A 273 -8.73 -6.16 -7.58
C MET A 273 -9.64 -7.40 -7.48
N LEU A 274 -9.89 -8.10 -8.59
CA LEU A 274 -10.43 -9.45 -8.58
C LEU A 274 -9.25 -10.42 -8.66
N ALA A 275 -8.79 -10.89 -7.50
CA ALA A 275 -7.56 -11.66 -7.36
C ALA A 275 -7.48 -12.82 -8.38
N GLY A 276 -6.33 -12.95 -9.02
CA GLY A 276 -6.08 -13.94 -10.07
C GLY A 276 -6.63 -13.58 -11.47
N SER A 277 -7.65 -12.73 -11.60
CA SER A 277 -8.34 -12.51 -12.89
C SER A 277 -7.58 -11.65 -13.91
N SER A 278 -6.66 -10.80 -13.46
CA SER A 278 -5.81 -9.97 -14.31
C SER A 278 -4.39 -9.93 -13.76
N SER A 279 -3.40 -10.00 -14.65
CA SER A 279 -1.98 -9.87 -14.31
C SER A 279 -1.48 -8.40 -14.29
N SER A 280 -2.37 -7.44 -14.56
CA SER A 280 -2.04 -6.00 -14.61
C SER A 280 -3.22 -5.11 -14.23
N ILE A 281 -2.94 -3.86 -13.86
CA ILE A 281 -3.95 -2.82 -13.64
C ILE A 281 -4.69 -2.56 -14.95
N THR A 282 -6.00 -2.77 -14.96
CA THR A 282 -6.89 -2.52 -16.10
C THR A 282 -7.46 -1.11 -16.07
N ASP A 283 -8.17 -0.73 -17.13
CA ASP A 283 -8.86 0.56 -17.16
C ASP A 283 -9.93 0.65 -16.07
N PHE A 284 -10.60 -0.45 -15.76
CA PHE A 284 -11.59 -0.48 -14.69
C PHE A 284 -10.95 -0.17 -13.34
N ASP A 285 -9.81 -0.79 -13.03
CA ASP A 285 -9.03 -0.52 -11.82
C ASP A 285 -8.59 0.94 -11.74
N GLY A 286 -8.09 1.47 -12.85
CA GLY A 286 -7.69 2.87 -12.97
C GLY A 286 -8.83 3.85 -12.67
N TRP A 287 -10.03 3.56 -13.16
CA TRP A 287 -11.21 4.35 -12.86
C TRP A 287 -11.73 4.18 -11.43
N MET A 288 -11.62 2.99 -10.84
CA MET A 288 -11.91 2.81 -9.40
C MET A 288 -10.95 3.66 -8.56
N PHE A 289 -9.66 3.67 -8.90
CA PHE A 289 -8.64 4.50 -8.25
C PHE A 289 -8.91 6.00 -8.38
N ARG A 290 -9.34 6.45 -9.56
CA ARG A 290 -9.81 7.83 -9.79
C ARG A 290 -11.06 8.17 -8.97
N ASN A 291 -12.00 7.24 -8.83
CA ASN A 291 -13.23 7.47 -8.08
C ASN A 291 -12.92 7.76 -6.61
N TRP A 292 -12.00 7.00 -6.02
CA TRP A 292 -11.51 7.25 -4.66
C TRP A 292 -10.95 8.66 -4.48
N TRP A 293 -10.08 9.10 -5.38
CA TRP A 293 -9.59 10.49 -5.34
C TRP A 293 -10.74 11.49 -5.49
N TYR A 294 -11.62 11.30 -6.47
CA TYR A 294 -12.74 12.18 -6.76
C TYR A 294 -13.64 12.39 -5.54
N GLU A 295 -14.02 11.32 -4.87
CA GLU A 295 -14.94 11.33 -3.73
C GLU A 295 -14.25 11.81 -2.45
N LEU A 296 -13.08 11.26 -2.13
CA LEU A 296 -12.36 11.60 -0.91
C LEU A 296 -11.94 13.07 -0.93
N LYS A 297 -11.46 13.60 -2.07
CA LYS A 297 -11.08 15.01 -2.20
C LYS A 297 -12.25 15.94 -1.85
N ARG A 298 -13.45 15.66 -2.39
CA ARG A 298 -14.66 16.45 -2.14
C ARG A 298 -15.09 16.35 -0.68
N ASN A 299 -15.09 15.14 -0.13
CA ASN A 299 -15.41 14.92 1.28
C ASN A 299 -14.44 15.68 2.21
N ARG A 300 -13.16 15.74 1.85
CA ARG A 300 -12.08 16.31 2.65
C ARG A 300 -11.86 17.81 2.43
N GLY A 301 -12.43 18.41 1.39
CA GLY A 301 -12.18 19.81 1.00
C GLY A 301 -10.75 20.05 0.49
N TRP A 302 -10.23 19.09 -0.28
CA TRP A 302 -8.85 19.01 -0.73
C TRP A 302 -8.53 19.67 -2.06
#